data_AF-E8K2W5-F1
#
_entry.id   AF-E8K2W5-F1
#
_cell.length_a   1.000
_cell.length_b   1.000
_cell.length_c   1.000
_cell.angle_alpha   90.00
_cell.angle_beta   90.00
_cell.angle_gamma   90.00
#
_symmetry.space_group_name_H-M   'P 1'
#
loop_
_entity.id
_entity.type
_entity.pdbx_description
1 polymer ?
#
loop_
_entity_poly.entity_id
_entity_poly.type
_entity_poly.pdbx_seq_one_letter_code
_entity_poly.pdbx_strand_id
1 'polypeptide(L)'
;MVLIDVATMDGGGSKEIVMNPDEMQAIMRYITTVEVSFQNNLAPKLKSLSETKYYEGGEASKAMDHYADMLNKVNEVGDLYRRANGEILNMMGQWLEQDAKLRDDFINGLSSNSKLVENLDSLGMLGGGEE
;
A
#
# COMPACT_ATOMS: atom_id res chain seq x y z
N MET A 1 2.44 -22.84 1.76
CA MET A 1 1.66 -22.49 0.55
C MET A 1 0.21 -22.88 0.83
N VAL A 2 -0.64 -21.91 1.16
CA VAL A 2 -2.06 -22.17 1.42
C VAL A 2 -2.76 -22.14 0.07
N LEU A 3 -3.19 -23.31 -0.43
CA LEU A 3 -4.10 -23.39 -1.57
C LEU A 3 -5.53 -23.24 -1.05
N ILE A 4 -6.23 -22.23 -1.53
CA ILE A 4 -7.69 -22.15 -1.42
C ILE A 4 -8.22 -22.45 -2.81
N ASP A 5 -8.75 -23.66 -2.99
CA ASP A 5 -9.35 -24.11 -4.24
C ASP A 5 -10.80 -23.59 -4.29
N VAL A 6 -11.11 -22.70 -5.23
CA VAL A 6 -12.49 -22.35 -5.59
C VAL A 6 -12.68 -22.68 -7.06
N ALA A 7 -13.56 -23.66 -7.31
CA ALA A 7 -13.89 -24.17 -8.62
C ALA A 7 -14.69 -23.16 -9.46
N THR A 8 -14.02 -22.70 -10.53
CA THR A 8 -14.49 -22.41 -11.90
C THR A 8 -15.78 -21.62 -12.15
N MET A 9 -15.62 -20.46 -12.81
CA MET A 9 -16.44 -20.06 -13.95
C MET A 9 -15.54 -19.54 -15.08
N ASP A 10 -15.66 -20.14 -16.27
CA ASP A 10 -14.91 -19.83 -17.49
C ASP A 10 -15.50 -18.56 -18.15
N GLY A 11 -14.71 -17.48 -18.18
CA GLY A 11 -15.09 -16.18 -18.71
C GLY A 11 -14.03 -15.11 -18.45
N GLY A 12 -13.10 -14.93 -19.39
CA GLY A 12 -12.03 -13.92 -19.32
C GLY A 12 -11.00 -14.26 -18.25
N GLY A 13 -10.10 -15.20 -18.56
CA GLY A 13 -9.13 -15.76 -17.61
C GLY A 13 -8.47 -14.70 -16.73
N SER A 14 -8.86 -14.67 -15.46
CA SER A 14 -8.15 -13.93 -14.41
C SER A 14 -6.75 -14.51 -14.36
N LYS A 15 -5.79 -13.82 -14.98
CA LYS A 15 -4.38 -14.12 -14.79
C LYS A 15 -4.11 -13.95 -13.30
N GLU A 16 -3.64 -15.01 -12.66
CA GLU A 16 -3.18 -14.96 -11.28
C GLU A 16 -2.10 -13.87 -11.17
N ILE A 17 -2.34 -12.88 -10.33
CA ILE A 17 -1.36 -11.85 -10.03
C ILE A 17 -0.50 -12.40 -8.89
N VAL A 18 0.65 -12.98 -9.25
CA VAL A 18 1.66 -13.41 -8.29
C VAL A 18 2.60 -12.24 -8.04
N MET A 19 2.82 -11.90 -6.77
CA MET A 19 3.69 -10.80 -6.39
C MET A 19 4.51 -11.16 -5.16
N ASN A 20 5.81 -10.86 -5.18
CA ASN A 20 6.69 -11.10 -4.05
C ASN A 20 6.68 -9.89 -3.07
N PRO A 21 7.21 -10.06 -1.84
CA PRO A 21 7.21 -8.99 -0.84
C PRO A 21 7.95 -7.71 -1.27
N ASP A 22 9.05 -7.82 -2.01
CA ASP A 22 9.82 -6.66 -2.47
C ASP A 22 9.05 -5.87 -3.53
N GLU A 23 8.36 -6.55 -4.44
CA GLU A 23 7.46 -5.95 -5.43
C GLU A 23 6.30 -5.23 -4.74
N MET A 24 5.72 -5.82 -3.70
CA MET A 24 4.68 -5.18 -2.88
C MET A 24 5.18 -3.91 -2.19
N GLN A 25 6.37 -3.94 -1.60
CA GLN A 25 6.99 -2.76 -1.00
C GLN A 25 7.29 -1.68 -2.05
N ALA A 26 7.72 -2.05 -3.25
CA ALA A 26 7.94 -1.12 -4.35
C ALA A 26 6.63 -0.44 -4.78
N ILE A 27 5.56 -1.21 -4.96
CA ILE A 27 4.23 -0.68 -5.28
C ILE A 27 3.76 0.29 -4.19
N MET A 28 3.91 -0.09 -2.92
CA MET A 28 3.55 0.78 -1.80
C MET A 28 4.32 2.11 -1.84
N ARG A 29 5.63 2.09 -2.10
CA ARG A 29 6.43 3.30 -2.25
C ARG A 29 5.92 4.18 -3.39
N TYR A 30 5.57 3.59 -4.53
CA TYR A 30 5.02 4.34 -5.66
C TYR A 30 3.68 4.99 -5.33
N ILE A 31 2.73 4.23 -4.79
CA ILE A 31 1.39 4.75 -4.45
C ILE A 31 1.49 5.81 -3.35
N THR A 32 2.33 5.62 -2.35
CA THR A 32 2.63 6.64 -1.31
C THR A 32 3.22 7.91 -1.91
N THR A 33 4.17 7.78 -2.84
CA THR A 33 4.77 8.94 -3.52
C THR A 33 3.73 9.72 -4.30
N VAL A 34 2.82 9.04 -5.00
CA VAL A 34 1.74 9.69 -5.74
C VAL A 34 0.76 10.37 -4.79
N GLU A 35 0.28 9.68 -3.75
CA GLU A 35 -0.60 10.28 -2.73
C GLU A 35 -0.01 11.60 -2.18
N VAL A 36 1.23 11.54 -1.71
CA VAL A 36 1.93 12.70 -1.14
C VAL A 36 2.07 13.82 -2.17
N SER A 37 2.32 13.50 -3.44
CA SER A 37 2.40 14.51 -4.50
C SER A 37 1.08 15.25 -4.71
N PHE A 38 -0.06 14.56 -4.63
CA PHE A 38 -1.37 15.20 -4.77
C PHE A 38 -1.73 16.05 -3.56
N GLN A 39 -1.56 15.51 -2.35
CA GLN A 39 -1.96 16.19 -1.11
C GLN A 39 -1.02 17.33 -0.71
N ASN A 40 0.30 17.14 -0.81
CA ASN A 40 1.27 18.07 -0.24
C ASN A 40 1.87 19.02 -1.27
N ASN A 41 1.79 18.70 -2.57
CA ASN A 41 2.33 19.56 -3.61
C ASN A 41 1.24 20.16 -4.51
N LEU A 42 0.39 19.33 -5.12
CA LEU A 42 -0.52 19.79 -6.16
C LEU A 42 -1.72 20.56 -5.60
N ALA A 43 -2.44 20.00 -4.62
CA ALA A 43 -3.61 20.67 -4.04
C ALA A 43 -3.26 22.05 -3.42
N PRO A 44 -2.18 22.22 -2.63
CA PRO A 44 -1.82 23.52 -2.08
C PRO A 44 -1.47 24.55 -3.16
N LYS A 45 -0.70 24.15 -4.18
CA LYS A 45 -0.32 25.05 -5.28
C LYS A 45 -1.54 25.50 -6.08
N LEU A 46 -2.46 24.58 -6.34
CA LEU A 46 -3.67 24.89 -7.08
C LEU A 46 -4.61 25.81 -6.28
N LYS A 47 -4.72 25.58 -4.97
CA LYS A 47 -5.42 26.48 -4.06
C LYS A 47 -4.81 27.88 -4.07
N SER A 48 -3.48 28.00 -3.90
CA SER A 48 -2.80 29.30 -3.96
C SER A 48 -3.02 30.04 -5.28
N LEU A 49 -3.06 29.30 -6.39
CA LEU A 49 -3.34 29.87 -7.71
C LEU A 49 -4.80 30.30 -7.86
N SER A 50 -5.76 29.56 -7.29
CA SER A 50 -7.16 29.96 -7.26
C SER A 50 -7.41 31.23 -6.42
N GLU A 51 -6.57 31.48 -5.43
CA GLU A 51 -6.70 32.62 -4.51
C GLU A 51 -5.97 33.89 -5.02
N THR A 52 -5.19 33.80 -6.11
CA THR A 52 -4.51 34.98 -6.67
C THR A 52 -5.49 35.96 -7.32
N LYS A 53 -5.50 37.21 -6.83
CA LYS A 53 -6.44 38.28 -7.25
C LYS A 53 -6.01 39.09 -8.49
N TYR A 54 -4.97 38.69 -9.22
CA TYR A 54 -4.38 39.54 -10.26
C TYR A 54 -5.20 39.62 -11.56
N TYR A 55 -6.22 38.78 -11.75
CA TYR A 55 -6.96 38.66 -13.01
C TYR A 55 -8.46 38.94 -12.80
N GLU A 56 -8.81 40.21 -12.67
CA GLU A 56 -10.18 40.67 -12.37
C GLU A 56 -11.06 40.85 -13.62
N GLY A 57 -10.58 40.51 -14.82
CA GLY A 57 -11.37 40.64 -16.04
C GLY A 57 -10.78 39.95 -17.27
N GLY A 58 -11.60 39.80 -18.32
CA GLY A 58 -11.21 39.17 -19.59
C GLY A 58 -11.09 37.64 -19.54
N GLU A 59 -10.48 37.05 -20.57
CA GLU A 59 -10.29 35.59 -20.68
C GLU A 59 -9.49 34.98 -19.52
N ALA A 60 -8.63 35.77 -18.86
CA ALA A 60 -7.86 35.32 -17.70
C ALA A 60 -8.74 35.11 -16.45
N SER A 61 -9.83 35.87 -16.28
CA SER A 61 -10.81 35.64 -15.21
C SER A 61 -11.59 34.35 -15.43
N LYS A 62 -11.94 34.01 -16.68
CA LYS A 62 -12.60 32.73 -17.00
C LYS A 62 -11.70 31.53 -16.71
N ALA A 63 -10.40 31.66 -16.95
CA ALA A 63 -9.44 30.62 -16.58
C ALA A 63 -9.38 30.39 -15.06
N MET A 64 -9.71 31.42 -14.25
CA MET A 64 -9.73 31.29 -12.79
C MET A 64 -10.88 30.40 -12.29
N ASP A 65 -12.03 30.44 -12.96
CA ASP A 65 -13.20 29.62 -12.61
C ASP A 65 -12.88 28.10 -12.70
N HIS A 66 -12.00 27.70 -13.63
CA HIS A 66 -11.59 26.31 -13.78
C HIS A 66 -10.66 25.79 -12.66
N TYR A 67 -10.03 26.66 -11.85
CA TYR A 67 -9.17 26.20 -10.75
C TYR A 67 -9.96 25.53 -9.62
N ALA A 68 -11.21 25.94 -9.39
CA ALA A 68 -12.06 25.27 -8.40
C ALA A 68 -12.36 23.82 -8.81
N ASP A 69 -12.72 23.61 -10.08
CA ASP A 69 -12.98 22.28 -10.64
C ASP A 69 -11.72 21.41 -10.63
N MET A 70 -10.58 21.98 -11.03
CA MET A 70 -9.30 21.29 -10.98
C MET A 70 -8.90 20.94 -9.54
N LEU A 71 -9.16 21.82 -8.56
CA LEU A 71 -8.86 21.55 -7.15
C LEU A 71 -9.68 20.37 -6.64
N ASN A 72 -10.97 20.34 -6.97
CA ASN A 72 -11.85 19.23 -6.63
C ASN A 72 -11.34 17.91 -7.22
N LYS A 73 -10.89 17.89 -8.47
CA LYS A 73 -10.33 16.69 -9.10
C LYS A 73 -8.99 16.26 -8.51
N VAL A 74 -8.11 17.20 -8.20
CA VAL A 74 -6.84 16.91 -7.51
C VAL A 74 -7.11 16.27 -6.15
N ASN A 75 -8.07 16.81 -5.38
CA ASN A 75 -8.45 16.25 -4.10
C ASN A 75 -9.06 14.85 -4.24
N GLU A 76 -9.98 14.65 -5.20
CA GLU A 76 -10.60 13.35 -5.48
C GLU A 76 -9.54 12.29 -5.82
N VAL A 77 -8.58 12.61 -6.70
CA VAL A 77 -7.50 11.69 -7.05
C VAL A 77 -6.60 11.42 -5.84
N GLY A 78 -6.24 12.46 -5.07
CA GLY A 78 -5.48 12.31 -3.84
C GLY A 78 -6.15 11.39 -2.82
N ASP A 79 -7.48 11.47 -2.69
CA ASP A 79 -8.28 10.61 -1.82
C ASP A 79 -8.32 9.15 -2.30
N LEU A 80 -8.39 8.93 -3.62
CA LEU A 80 -8.33 7.57 -4.19
C LEU A 80 -6.97 6.90 -3.89
N TYR A 81 -5.86 7.62 -4.06
CA TYR A 81 -4.54 7.11 -3.73
C TYR A 81 -4.36 6.86 -2.23
N ARG A 82 -4.88 7.76 -1.38
CA ARG A 82 -4.92 7.56 0.08
C ARG A 82 -5.67 6.29 0.47
N ARG A 83 -6.84 6.08 -0.12
CA ARG A 83 -7.63 4.86 0.12
C ARG A 83 -6.88 3.62 -0.33
N ALA A 84 -6.30 3.63 -1.53
CA ALA A 84 -5.52 2.51 -2.03
C ALA A 84 -4.32 2.18 -1.12
N ASN A 85 -3.59 3.20 -0.64
CA ASN A 85 -2.52 2.99 0.34
C ASN A 85 -3.03 2.36 1.63
N GLY A 86 -4.20 2.79 2.13
CA GLY A 86 -4.83 2.19 3.32
C GLY A 86 -5.11 0.70 3.16
N GLU A 87 -5.66 0.28 2.02
CA GLU A 87 -5.93 -1.14 1.73
C GLU A 87 -4.63 -1.96 1.66
N ILE A 88 -3.59 -1.42 0.99
CA ILE A 88 -2.30 -2.09 0.88
C ILE A 88 -1.63 -2.21 2.25
N LEU A 89 -1.65 -1.16 3.07
CA LEU A 89 -1.15 -1.16 4.44
C LEU A 89 -1.84 -2.23 5.28
N ASN A 90 -3.16 -2.30 5.21
CA ASN A 90 -3.95 -3.30 5.93
C ASN A 90 -3.57 -4.73 5.50
N MET A 91 -3.49 -4.98 4.19
CA MET A 91 -3.10 -6.28 3.65
C MET A 91 -1.68 -6.68 4.12
N MET A 92 -0.71 -5.77 4.09
CA MET A 92 0.63 -6.07 4.59
C MET A 92 0.66 -6.36 6.09
N GLY A 93 -0.15 -5.64 6.87
CA GLY A 93 -0.31 -5.92 8.30
C GLY A 93 -0.79 -7.36 8.54
N GLN A 94 -1.79 -7.80 7.79
CA GLN A 94 -2.30 -9.17 7.84
C GLN A 94 -1.24 -10.20 7.41
N TRP A 95 -0.43 -9.91 6.40
CA TRP A 95 0.64 -10.82 5.96
C TRP A 95 1.74 -10.97 7.02
N LEU A 96 2.13 -9.88 7.68
CA LEU A 96 3.10 -9.93 8.78
C LEU A 96 2.56 -10.75 9.97
N GLU A 97 1.28 -10.59 10.30
CA GLU A 97 0.63 -11.39 11.34
C GLU A 97 0.58 -12.88 10.98
N GLN A 98 0.27 -13.20 9.73
CA GLN A 98 0.27 -14.58 9.23
C GLN A 98 1.68 -15.19 9.24
N ASP A 99 2.70 -14.43 8.86
CA ASP A 99 4.10 -14.89 8.88
C ASP A 99 4.58 -15.17 10.31
N ALA A 100 4.28 -14.27 11.25
CA ALA A 100 4.57 -14.48 12.66
C ALA A 100 3.87 -15.73 13.22
N LYS A 101 2.58 -15.91 12.88
CA LYS A 101 1.84 -17.12 13.28
C LYS A 101 2.44 -18.39 12.68
N LEU A 102 2.82 -18.37 11.41
CA LEU A 102 3.43 -19.52 10.74
C LEU A 102 4.76 -19.90 11.40
N ARG A 103 5.58 -18.91 11.75
CA ARG A 103 6.80 -19.10 12.54
C ARG A 103 6.49 -19.75 13.87
N ASP A 104 5.54 -19.22 14.63
CA ASP A 104 5.21 -19.73 15.96
C ASP A 104 4.65 -21.16 15.88
N ASP A 105 3.78 -21.46 14.91
CA ASP A 105 3.25 -22.80 14.65
C ASP A 105 4.38 -23.79 14.29
N PHE A 106 5.37 -23.34 13.51
CA PHE A 106 6.55 -24.14 13.19
C PHE A 106 7.38 -24.46 14.43
N ILE A 107 7.70 -23.46 15.25
CA ILE A 107 8.44 -23.63 16.51
C ILE A 107 7.70 -24.57 17.47
N ASN A 108 6.40 -24.38 17.62
CA ASN A 108 5.56 -25.24 18.45
C ASN A 108 5.55 -26.67 17.94
N GLY A 109 5.50 -26.89 16.62
CA GLY A 109 5.62 -28.22 16.01
C GLY A 109 6.97 -28.89 16.31
N LEU A 110 8.07 -28.13 16.32
CA LEU A 110 9.42 -28.64 16.62
C LEU A 110 9.59 -29.06 18.08
N SER A 111 8.79 -28.53 19.02
CA SER A 111 8.85 -28.91 20.44
C SER A 111 8.61 -30.43 20.69
N SER A 112 8.10 -31.14 19.68
CA SER A 112 7.99 -32.60 19.66
C SER A 112 9.34 -33.34 19.48
N ASN A 113 10.43 -32.63 19.13
CA ASN A 113 11.79 -33.16 18.96
C ASN A 113 12.86 -32.16 19.44
N SER A 114 13.26 -32.28 20.70
CA SER A 114 14.16 -31.33 21.39
C SER A 114 15.52 -31.13 20.72
N LYS A 115 16.07 -32.14 20.05
CA LYS A 115 17.36 -32.04 19.34
C LYS A 115 17.28 -31.17 18.10
N LEU A 116 16.14 -31.16 17.40
CA LEU A 116 15.95 -30.29 16.25
C LEU A 116 15.81 -28.83 16.68
N VAL A 117 15.13 -28.58 17.82
CA VAL A 117 15.05 -27.25 18.42
C VAL A 117 16.43 -26.72 18.79
N GLU A 118 17.24 -27.50 19.51
CA GLU A 118 18.62 -27.12 19.86
C GLU A 118 19.49 -26.81 18.63
N ASN A 119 19.40 -27.64 17.58
CA ASN A 119 20.18 -27.42 16.37
C ASN A 119 19.75 -26.14 15.65
N LEU A 120 18.45 -25.84 15.56
CA LEU A 120 17.94 -24.65 14.90
C LEU A 120 18.21 -23.37 15.71
N ASP A 121 18.20 -23.46 17.04
CA ASP A 121 18.62 -22.39 17.94
C ASP A 121 20.11 -22.05 17.75
N SER A 122 20.96 -23.08 17.70
CA SER A 122 22.40 -22.90 17.47
C SER A 122 22.76 -22.26 16.13
N LEU A 123 21.86 -22.36 15.14
CA LEU A 123 21.98 -21.76 13.82
C LEU A 123 21.36 -20.34 13.75
N GLY A 124 20.81 -19.83 14.86
CA GLY A 124 20.15 -18.52 14.92
C GLY A 124 18.82 -18.46 14.16
N MET A 125 18.25 -19.61 13.79
CA MET A 125 17.04 -19.68 12.97
C MET A 125 15.74 -19.55 13.77
N LEU A 126 15.80 -19.66 15.09
CA LEU A 126 14.67 -19.49 16.01
C LEU A 126 14.54 -18.08 16.57
N GLY A 127 15.36 -17.14 16.07
CA GLY A 127 15.54 -15.78 16.60
C GLY A 127 14.28 -15.13 17.15
N GLY A 128 14.20 -15.08 18.48
CA GLY A 128 13.56 -13.98 19.18
C GLY A 128 14.42 -12.74 18.98
N GLY A 129 13.86 -11.71 18.34
CA GLY A 129 14.54 -10.45 18.20
C GLY A 129 14.63 -9.73 19.54
N GLU A 130 15.83 -9.64 20.11
CA GLU A 130 16.30 -8.54 20.95
C GLU A 130 17.82 -8.41 20.78
N GLU A 131 18.25 -7.47 19.93
CA GLU A 131 19.30 -6.46 20.20
C GLU A 131 19.06 -5.24 19.29
#